data_AF-A0A382B7C4-F1
#
_entry.id   AF-A0A382B7C4-F1
#
_cell.length_a   1.000
_cell.length_b   1.000
_cell.length_c   1.000
_cell.angle_alpha   90.00
_cell.angle_beta   90.00
_cell.angle_gamma   90.00
#
_symmetry.space_group_name_H-M   'P 1'
#
loop_
_entity.id
_entity.type
_entity.pdbx_description
1 polymer ?
#
loop_
_entity_poly.entity_id
_entity_poly.type
_entity_poly.pdbx_seq_one_letter_code
_entity_poly.pdbx_strand_id
1 'polypeptide(L)'
;MLSLLLLPLAKPAAEVAVFNEANERRVMVITGAGGEEEYTGLFAEWAADLAKAFDGNAAEMVHITNKPENTGARKTVELTLKKWVAKPDGEIWILLVGHGTFDGKAAKFNLVGNDVS
;
A
#
# COMPACT_ATOMS: atom_id res chain seq x y z
N MET A 1 41.55 23.32 -42.57
CA MET A 1 40.36 22.53 -42.18
C MET A 1 40.87 21.18 -41.72
N LEU A 2 40.73 20.76 -40.47
CA LEU A 2 39.48 20.44 -39.79
C LEU A 2 39.78 20.40 -38.27
N SER A 3 39.05 21.15 -37.45
CA SER A 3 39.16 21.11 -35.98
C SER A 3 38.16 20.07 -35.48
N LEU A 4 38.63 19.01 -34.80
CA LEU A 4 37.79 17.98 -34.24
C LEU A 4 37.46 18.34 -32.78
N LEU A 5 36.27 18.90 -32.56
CA LEU A 5 35.72 19.15 -31.23
C LEU A 5 35.26 17.82 -30.63
N LEU A 6 35.98 17.32 -29.63
CA LEU A 6 35.54 16.23 -28.77
C LEU A 6 34.61 16.80 -27.71
N LEU A 7 33.29 16.61 -27.84
CA LEU A 7 32.36 16.87 -26.74
C LEU A 7 32.45 15.73 -25.72
N PRO A 8 32.68 16.01 -24.43
CA PRO A 8 32.51 14.99 -23.40
C PRO A 8 31.03 14.67 -23.26
N LEU A 9 30.68 13.40 -23.46
CA LEU A 9 29.35 12.89 -23.19
C LEU A 9 29.13 12.93 -21.68
N ALA A 10 28.50 14.00 -21.18
CA ALA A 10 28.08 14.08 -19.79
C ALA A 10 27.08 12.94 -19.53
N LYS A 11 27.43 12.04 -18.61
CA LYS A 11 26.49 11.03 -18.09
C LYS A 11 25.27 11.80 -17.55
N PRO A 12 24.04 11.47 -17.96
CA PRO A 12 22.89 11.97 -17.24
C PRO A 12 23.01 11.40 -15.83
N ALA A 13 23.28 12.28 -14.86
CA ALA A 13 22.98 11.98 -13.46
C ALA A 13 21.46 11.99 -13.36
N ALA A 14 20.83 10.93 -13.86
CA ALA A 14 19.55 10.54 -13.33
C ALA A 14 19.84 10.25 -11.86
N GLU A 15 19.47 11.20 -11.01
CA GLU A 15 19.43 11.01 -9.57
C GLU A 15 18.71 9.68 -9.37
N VAL A 16 19.46 8.67 -8.90
CA VAL A 16 18.89 7.35 -8.66
C VAL A 16 17.87 7.60 -7.58
N ALA A 17 16.60 7.62 -7.93
CA ALA A 17 15.53 7.69 -6.97
C ALA A 17 15.79 6.53 -6.00
N VAL A 18 16.19 6.86 -4.77
CA VAL A 18 16.43 5.88 -3.71
C VAL A 18 15.05 5.44 -3.24
N PHE A 19 14.42 4.60 -4.04
CA PHE A 19 13.17 3.91 -3.73
C PHE A 19 13.46 2.81 -2.71
N ASN A 20 14.18 3.03 -1.59
CA ASN A 20 14.50 1.90 -0.69
C ASN A 20 15.16 2.18 0.67
N GLU A 21 14.88 3.29 1.35
CA GLU A 21 15.08 3.26 2.81
C GLU A 21 13.93 2.47 3.44
N ALA A 22 14.05 1.13 3.46
CA ALA A 22 12.99 0.23 3.93
C ALA A 22 12.44 0.64 5.30
N ASN A 23 13.33 1.12 6.18
CA ASN A 23 13.01 1.57 7.52
C ASN A 23 12.22 2.89 7.60
N GLU A 24 12.06 3.63 6.49
CA GLU A 24 11.30 4.89 6.46
C GLU A 24 9.87 4.71 5.92
N ARG A 25 9.54 3.52 5.40
CA ARG A 25 8.24 3.25 4.77
C ARG A 25 7.14 3.10 5.79
N ARG A 26 5.98 3.66 5.46
CA ARG A 26 4.74 3.44 6.20
C ARG A 26 3.85 2.50 5.40
N VAL A 27 3.51 1.36 5.98
CA VAL A 27 2.89 0.24 5.25
C VAL A 27 1.55 -0.09 5.86
N MET A 28 0.51 -0.11 5.04
CA MET A 28 -0.81 -0.58 5.42
C MET A 28 -1.19 -1.79 4.60
N VAL A 29 -1.42 -2.92 5.26
CA VAL A 29 -1.98 -4.13 4.66
C VAL A 29 -3.45 -4.21 5.04
N ILE A 30 -4.33 -4.31 4.05
CA ILE A 30 -5.78 -4.30 4.23
C ILE A 30 -6.36 -5.57 3.61
N THR A 31 -6.91 -6.43 4.45
CA THR A 31 -7.66 -7.61 4.03
C THR A 31 -9.13 -7.23 3.83
N GLY A 32 -9.62 -7.42 2.62
CA GLY A 32 -11.01 -7.18 2.25
C GLY A 32 -11.95 -8.26 2.79
N ALA A 33 -13.25 -7.94 2.82
CA ALA A 33 -14.29 -8.90 3.15
C ALA A 33 -14.25 -10.07 2.16
N GLY A 34 -14.24 -11.30 2.67
CA GLY A 34 -14.42 -12.46 1.81
C GLY A 34 -15.88 -12.59 1.39
N GLY A 35 -16.10 -13.03 0.14
CA GLY A 35 -17.45 -13.36 -0.34
C GLY A 35 -17.88 -14.72 0.20
N GLU A 36 -17.13 -15.76 -0.16
CA GLU A 36 -17.27 -17.11 0.40
C GLU A 36 -16.18 -17.39 1.46
N GLU A 37 -16.44 -18.35 2.33
CA GLU A 37 -15.57 -18.70 3.46
C GLU A 37 -14.16 -19.12 3.00
N GLU A 38 -14.04 -19.85 1.89
CA GLU A 38 -12.76 -20.28 1.30
C GLU A 38 -11.86 -19.07 0.94
N TYR A 39 -12.43 -18.05 0.26
CA TYR A 39 -11.68 -16.84 -0.09
C TYR A 39 -11.33 -15.98 1.13
N THR A 40 -12.19 -16.01 2.16
CA THR A 40 -11.93 -15.29 3.42
C THR A 40 -10.64 -15.78 4.07
N GLY A 41 -10.43 -17.10 4.11
CA GLY A 41 -9.21 -17.72 4.65
C GLY A 41 -7.97 -17.38 3.84
N LEU A 42 -8.03 -17.53 2.51
CA LEU A 42 -6.90 -17.25 1.61
C LEU A 42 -6.46 -15.77 1.69
N PHE A 43 -7.41 -14.83 1.71
CA PHE A 43 -7.07 -13.41 1.86
C PHE A 43 -6.40 -13.11 3.19
N ALA A 44 -6.85 -13.74 4.27
CA ALA A 44 -6.26 -13.58 5.59
C ALA A 44 -4.82 -14.11 5.64
N GLU A 45 -4.57 -15.28 5.02
CA GLU A 45 -3.24 -15.89 4.92
C GLU A 45 -2.28 -14.98 4.14
N TRP A 46 -2.64 -14.58 2.92
CA TRP A 46 -1.79 -13.73 2.09
C TRP A 46 -1.52 -12.36 2.72
N ALA A 47 -2.53 -11.77 3.36
CA ALA A 47 -2.35 -10.51 4.07
C ALA A 47 -1.42 -10.66 5.28
N ALA A 48 -1.50 -11.76 6.01
CA ALA A 48 -0.60 -12.05 7.13
C ALA A 48 0.85 -12.24 6.66
N ASP A 49 1.07 -12.97 5.56
CA ASP A 49 2.40 -13.15 4.98
C ASP A 49 3.00 -11.83 4.49
N LEU A 50 2.20 -10.99 3.84
CA LEU A 50 2.61 -9.64 3.45
C LEU A 50 2.95 -8.79 4.69
N ALA A 51 2.10 -8.79 5.72
CA ALA A 51 2.37 -8.04 6.94
C ALA A 51 3.68 -8.49 7.62
N LYS A 52 3.95 -9.80 7.62
CA LYS A 52 5.19 -10.39 8.16
C LYS A 52 6.43 -9.96 7.37
N ALA A 53 6.33 -9.78 6.06
CA ALA A 53 7.45 -9.30 5.24
C ALA A 53 7.92 -7.88 5.62
N PHE A 54 7.02 -7.07 6.20
CA PHE A 54 7.31 -5.72 6.67
C PHE A 54 7.60 -5.63 8.17
N ASP A 55 7.58 -6.75 8.90
CA ASP A 55 7.93 -6.77 10.32
C ASP A 55 9.41 -6.40 10.50
N GLY A 56 9.66 -5.33 11.27
CA GLY A 56 11.00 -4.75 11.45
C GLY A 56 11.57 -4.01 10.23
N ASN A 57 10.84 -3.92 9.11
CA ASN A 57 11.28 -3.29 7.85
C ASN A 57 10.33 -2.17 7.40
N ALA A 58 9.61 -1.55 8.34
CA ALA A 58 8.74 -0.42 8.11
C ALA A 58 8.82 0.55 9.30
N ALA A 59 8.79 1.85 9.03
CA ALA A 59 8.69 2.90 10.06
C ALA A 59 7.39 2.79 10.85
N GLU A 60 6.31 2.41 10.17
CA GLU A 60 5.00 2.16 10.76
C GLU A 60 4.29 1.10 9.93
N MET A 61 3.73 0.07 10.58
CA MET A 61 2.97 -0.98 9.93
C MET A 61 1.56 -1.05 10.53
N VAL A 62 0.55 -1.05 9.68
CA VAL A 62 -0.87 -1.20 10.05
C VAL A 62 -1.46 -2.37 9.28
N HIS A 63 -1.92 -3.39 10.01
CA HIS A 63 -2.59 -4.55 9.43
C HIS A 63 -4.08 -4.55 9.81
N ILE A 64 -4.94 -4.37 8.81
CA ILE A 64 -6.40 -4.41 8.94
C ILE A 64 -6.88 -5.77 8.44
N THR A 65 -7.33 -6.63 9.35
CA THR A 65 -7.80 -7.99 9.03
C THR A 65 -9.26 -8.00 8.57
N ASN A 66 -9.68 -9.09 7.92
CA ASN A 66 -11.06 -9.32 7.48
C ASN A 66 -11.93 -10.01 8.54
N LYS A 67 -11.56 -9.92 9.82
CA LYS A 67 -12.36 -10.51 10.90
C LYS A 67 -13.67 -9.72 11.10
N PRO A 68 -14.80 -10.37 11.38
CA PRO A 68 -16.11 -9.71 11.51
C PRO A 68 -16.15 -8.58 12.54
N GLU A 69 -15.36 -8.68 13.61
CA GLU A 69 -15.23 -7.64 14.64
C GLU A 69 -14.54 -6.35 14.15
N ASN A 70 -13.90 -6.37 12.98
CA ASN A 70 -13.14 -5.24 12.45
C ASN A 70 -14.01 -4.27 11.61
N THR A 71 -15.22 -3.97 12.09
CA THR A 71 -16.19 -3.11 11.39
C THR A 71 -15.73 -1.65 11.25
N GLY A 72 -14.64 -1.26 11.92
CA GLY A 72 -14.03 0.06 11.86
C GLY A 72 -13.00 0.24 10.73
N ALA A 73 -12.80 -0.77 9.87
CA ALA A 73 -11.74 -0.78 8.85
C ALA A 73 -11.65 0.52 8.05
N ARG A 74 -12.78 1.01 7.50
CA ARG A 74 -12.82 2.27 6.73
C ARG A 74 -12.31 3.47 7.53
N LYS A 75 -12.77 3.62 8.78
CA LYS A 75 -12.34 4.72 9.65
C LYS A 75 -10.85 4.64 9.97
N THR A 76 -10.33 3.42 10.20
CA THR A 76 -8.90 3.19 10.41
C THR A 76 -8.09 3.61 9.19
N VAL A 77 -8.51 3.21 7.98
CA VAL A 77 -7.86 3.64 6.72
C VAL A 77 -7.85 5.16 6.60
N GLU A 78 -9.01 5.81 6.77
CA GLU A 78 -9.14 7.26 6.62
C GLU A 78 -8.27 8.04 7.63
N LEU A 79 -8.26 7.64 8.90
CA LEU A 79 -7.47 8.30 9.95
C LEU A 79 -5.97 8.09 9.74
N THR A 80 -5.55 6.87 9.37
CA THR A 80 -4.15 6.57 9.15
C THR A 80 -3.62 7.30 7.91
N LEU A 81 -4.39 7.34 6.81
CA LEU A 81 -3.98 8.13 5.64
C LEU A 81 -3.90 9.61 5.96
N LYS A 82 -4.88 10.18 6.68
CA LYS A 82 -4.81 11.59 7.14
C LYS A 82 -3.56 11.88 7.97
N LYS A 83 -3.18 10.96 8.87
CA LYS A 83 -1.95 11.05 9.66
C LYS A 83 -0.71 11.01 8.77
N TRP A 84 -0.65 10.06 7.83
CA TRP A 84 0.55 9.81 7.03
C TRP A 84 0.80 10.86 5.96
N VAL A 85 -0.25 11.43 5.36
CA VAL A 85 -0.09 12.52 4.37
C VAL A 85 0.28 13.86 5.01
N ALA A 86 0.04 14.03 6.32
CA ALA A 86 0.47 15.23 7.05
C ALA A 86 2.00 15.32 7.23
N LYS A 87 2.72 14.21 7.04
CA LYS A 87 4.18 14.14 6.98
C LYS A 87 4.57 13.59 5.61
N PRO A 88 4.78 14.45 4.60
CA PRO A 88 4.99 14.00 3.22
C PRO A 88 6.31 13.24 3.02
N ASP A 89 7.22 13.29 4.00
CA ASP A 89 8.49 12.59 3.96
C ASP A 89 8.28 11.07 4.06
N GLY A 90 8.93 10.31 3.18
CA GLY A 90 8.88 8.85 3.14
C GLY A 90 7.71 8.26 2.35
N GLU A 91 7.86 7.01 1.92
CA GLU A 91 6.89 6.33 1.07
C GLU A 91 5.72 5.76 1.89
N ILE A 92 4.51 5.81 1.31
CA ILE A 92 3.31 5.14 1.83
C ILE A 92 2.98 3.98 0.91
N TRP A 93 2.93 2.78 1.45
CA TRP A 93 2.55 1.55 0.74
C TRP A 93 1.19 1.09 1.25
N ILE A 94 0.24 0.92 0.34
CA ILE A 94 -1.11 0.41 0.65
C ILE A 94 -1.30 -0.89 -0.13
N LEU A 95 -1.37 -2.01 0.58
CA LEU A 95 -1.54 -3.33 0.01
C LEU A 95 -2.98 -3.79 0.25
N LEU A 96 -3.74 -3.91 -0.82
CA LEU A 96 -5.14 -4.34 -0.79
C LEU A 96 -5.21 -5.83 -1.15
N VAL A 97 -5.64 -6.67 -0.21
CA VAL A 97 -5.78 -8.12 -0.41
C VAL A 97 -7.26 -8.48 -0.34
N GLY A 98 -7.87 -8.77 -1.47
CA GLY A 98 -9.28 -9.14 -1.53
C GLY A 98 -9.90 -8.79 -2.87
N HIS A 99 -11.22 -8.72 -2.89
CA HIS A 99 -11.98 -8.36 -4.08
C HIS A 99 -12.57 -6.95 -3.98
N GLY A 100 -13.03 -6.49 -5.13
CA GLY A 100 -13.80 -5.27 -5.25
C GLY A 100 -15.04 -5.48 -6.09
N THR A 101 -15.93 -4.50 -6.04
CA THR A 101 -17.12 -4.45 -6.88
C THR A 101 -16.93 -3.37 -7.94
N PHE A 102 -17.38 -3.63 -9.16
CA PHE A 102 -17.39 -2.66 -10.25
C PHE A 102 -18.82 -2.49 -10.76
N ASP A 103 -19.35 -1.27 -10.69
CA ASP A 103 -20.72 -0.95 -11.10
C ASP A 103 -20.84 -0.43 -12.55
N GLY A 104 -19.76 -0.53 -13.33
CA GLY A 104 -19.66 0.05 -14.68
C GLY A 104 -19.16 1.50 -14.70
N LYS A 105 -19.03 2.16 -13.53
CA LYS A 105 -18.52 3.53 -13.40
C LYS A 105 -17.34 3.63 -12.45
N ALA A 106 -17.40 2.96 -11.31
CA ALA A 106 -16.41 3.01 -10.24
C ALA A 106 -16.10 1.62 -9.70
N ALA A 107 -14.81 1.36 -9.50
CA ALA A 107 -14.33 0.19 -8.76
C ALA A 107 -14.23 0.54 -7.27
N LYS A 108 -14.75 -0.33 -6.40
CA LYS A 108 -14.71 -0.19 -4.94
C LYS A 108 -14.07 -1.42 -4.34
N PHE A 109 -13.19 -1.24 -3.37
CA PHE A 109 -12.64 -2.35 -2.59
C PHE A 109 -13.59 -2.69 -1.45
N ASN A 110 -13.88 -3.98 -1.24
CA ASN A 110 -14.87 -4.41 -0.25
C ASN A 110 -14.20 -4.60 1.13
N LEU A 111 -14.50 -3.73 2.09
CA LEU A 111 -14.02 -3.82 3.47
C LEU A 111 -15.02 -4.55 4.37
N VAL A 112 -14.54 -5.06 5.51
CA VAL A 112 -15.43 -5.59 6.55
C VAL A 112 -16.10 -4.45 7.31
N GLY A 113 -17.38 -4.64 7.62
CA GLY A 113 -18.25 -3.64 8.25
C GLY A 113 -19.24 -3.02 7.26
N ASN A 114 -20.26 -2.34 7.79
CA ASN A 114 -21.29 -1.71 6.98
C ASN A 114 -20.70 -0.62 6.08
N ASP A 115 -21.30 -0.45 4.89
CA ASP A 115 -21.20 0.82 4.17
C ASP A 115 -21.66 1.92 5.12
N VAL A 116 -20.75 2.82 5.47
CA VAL A 116 -21.07 3.99 6.31
C VAL A 116 -22.06 4.83 5.50
N SER A 117 -23.34 4.77 5.89
CA SER A 117 -24.40 5.69 5.47
C SER A 117 -24.18 7.08 6.02
#